data_AF-A0A9N9N155-F1
#
_entry.id   AF-A0A9N9N155-F1
#
_cell.length_a   1.000
_cell.length_b   1.000
_cell.length_c   1.000
_cell.angle_alpha   90.00
_cell.angle_beta   90.00
_cell.angle_gamma   90.00
#
_symmetry.space_group_name_H-M   'P 1'
#
loop_
_entity.id
_entity.type
_entity.pdbx_description
1 polymer ?
#
loop_
_entity_poly.entity_id
_entity_poly.type
_entity_poly.pdbx_seq_one_letter_code
_entity_poly.pdbx_strand_id
1 'polypeptide(L)'
;MLIQFFGCSDSVRSHGFTILIDMRGSAWAAIKPILKVLQEHFPSSVHQALVVKPDNFWQKQRTTIGAHKYKFETTMISLEALPKVIDSSQVTADLDGTLQYDHSQWIDLRLALEELMWQAGELIDRLDDLQEDVARADFADDVTGARRAIDAHADISKRLAKVPVDELEAQGLCDCIIVDS
;
A
#
# COMPACT_ATOMS: atom_id res chain seq x y z
N MET A 1 12.94 2.69 12.44
CA MET A 1 13.52 3.47 11.32
C MET A 1 12.32 3.92 10.54
N LEU A 2 12.03 5.22 10.53
CA LEU A 2 10.75 5.66 9.99
C LEU A 2 10.81 5.70 8.45
N ILE A 3 9.98 4.88 7.80
CA ILE A 3 9.74 4.93 6.36
C ILE A 3 8.33 5.47 6.16
N GLN A 4 8.24 6.72 5.73
CA GLN A 4 6.96 7.36 5.47
C GLN A 4 6.65 7.38 3.97
N PHE A 5 5.48 6.87 3.59
CA PHE A 5 4.99 6.87 2.21
C PHE A 5 4.02 8.03 1.98
N PHE A 6 4.26 8.80 0.91
CA PHE A 6 3.43 9.93 0.54
C PHE A 6 2.69 9.64 -0.77
N GLY A 7 1.36 9.61 -0.72
CA GLY A 7 0.48 9.70 -1.89
C GLY A 7 -0.84 8.94 -1.74
N CYS A 8 -1.98 9.65 -1.83
CA CYS A 8 -3.24 9.02 -2.26
C CYS A 8 -4.27 10.02 -2.82
N SER A 9 -4.38 10.05 -4.14
CA SER A 9 -5.61 10.30 -4.90
C SER A 9 -5.48 9.49 -6.21
N ASP A 10 -6.59 9.21 -6.91
CA ASP A 10 -6.52 8.48 -8.19
C ASP A 10 -5.65 9.18 -9.26
N SER A 11 -5.46 10.50 -9.15
CA SER A 11 -4.52 11.24 -9.99
C SER A 11 -3.06 11.13 -9.54
N VAL A 12 -2.79 10.75 -8.29
CA VAL A 12 -1.43 10.57 -7.72
C VAL A 12 -0.91 9.15 -7.92
N ARG A 13 -1.80 8.14 -8.00
CA ARG A 13 -1.41 6.72 -8.18
C ARG A 13 -0.56 6.49 -9.45
N SER A 14 -0.79 7.28 -10.50
CA SER A 14 0.00 7.22 -11.75
C SER A 14 1.40 7.83 -11.64
N HIS A 15 1.69 8.60 -10.58
CA HIS A 15 2.95 9.32 -10.38
C HIS A 15 3.94 8.60 -9.45
N GLY A 16 3.48 7.55 -8.76
CA GLY A 16 4.24 6.85 -7.72
C GLY A 16 4.29 7.60 -6.40
N PHE A 17 4.84 6.98 -5.36
CA PHE A 17 4.96 7.56 -4.02
C PHE A 17 6.40 8.00 -3.70
N THR A 18 6.51 9.05 -2.90
CA THR A 18 7.77 9.48 -2.30
C THR A 18 7.96 8.77 -0.97
N ILE A 19 9.20 8.34 -0.71
CA ILE A 19 9.59 7.70 0.54
C ILE A 19 10.54 8.63 1.29
N LEU A 20 10.24 8.91 2.56
CA LEU A 20 11.18 9.59 3.45
C LEU A 20 11.86 8.56 4.35
N ILE A 21 13.20 8.55 4.35
CA ILE A 21 14.04 7.65 5.14
C ILE A 21 14.84 8.50 6.14
N ASP A 22 14.50 8.40 7.41
CA ASP A 22 15.28 9.04 8.46
C ASP A 22 16.50 8.19 8.86
N MET A 23 17.69 8.63 8.46
CA MET A 23 18.97 8.02 8.83
C MET A 23 19.65 8.74 10.00
N ARG A 24 19.01 9.74 10.65
CA ARG A 24 19.54 10.35 11.88
C ARG A 24 19.61 9.26 12.97
N GLY A 25 20.74 9.20 13.67
CA GLY A 25 20.98 8.16 14.69
C GLY A 25 21.25 6.73 14.15
N SER A 26 21.15 6.51 12.83
CA SER A 26 21.35 5.18 12.22
C SER A 26 22.75 5.03 11.60
N ALA A 27 23.23 3.78 11.52
CA ALA A 27 24.46 3.48 10.79
C ALA A 27 24.26 3.69 9.28
N TRP A 28 25.09 4.53 8.66
CA TRP A 28 24.98 4.84 7.22
C TRP A 28 25.01 3.61 6.31
N ALA A 29 25.68 2.53 6.72
CA ALA A 29 25.73 1.27 5.97
C ALA A 29 24.33 0.65 5.73
N ALA A 30 23.32 0.97 6.56
CA ALA A 30 21.98 0.44 6.45
C ALA A 30 21.19 0.99 5.23
N ILE A 31 21.57 2.14 4.66
CA ILE A 31 20.83 2.75 3.55
C ILE A 31 20.75 1.85 2.31
N LYS A 32 21.84 1.14 1.98
CA LYS A 32 21.92 0.32 0.77
C LYS A 32 20.94 -0.87 0.82
N PRO A 33 20.87 -1.66 1.91
CA PRO A 33 19.82 -2.66 2.11
C PRO A 33 18.41 -2.11 1.94
N ILE A 34 18.10 -0.96 2.56
CA ILE A 34 16.75 -0.35 2.51
C ILE A 34 16.36 -0.03 1.07
N LEU A 35 17.21 0.71 0.35
CA LEU A 35 16.95 1.08 -1.05
C LEU A 35 16.82 -0.16 -1.96
N LYS A 36 17.53 -1.25 -1.64
CA LYS A 36 17.44 -2.51 -2.38
C LYS A 36 16.07 -3.18 -2.16
N VAL A 37 15.63 -3.28 -0.90
CA VAL A 37 14.30 -3.84 -0.55
C VAL A 37 13.18 -3.05 -1.24
N LEU A 38 13.27 -1.72 -1.21
CA LEU A 38 12.28 -0.85 -1.87
C LEU A 38 12.18 -1.10 -3.37
N GLN A 39 13.31 -1.26 -4.06
CA GLN A 39 13.32 -1.55 -5.48
C GLN A 39 12.75 -2.94 -5.81
N GLU A 40 13.05 -3.94 -4.98
CA GLU A 40 12.63 -5.33 -5.20
C GLU A 40 11.13 -5.53 -4.98
N HIS A 41 10.57 -4.88 -3.96
CA HIS A 41 9.17 -5.09 -3.56
C HIS A 41 8.20 -4.05 -4.14
N PHE A 42 8.68 -2.86 -4.49
CA PHE A 42 7.85 -1.78 -5.02
C PHE A 42 8.35 -1.27 -6.39
N PRO A 43 8.59 -2.18 -7.36
CA PRO A 43 9.03 -1.75 -8.68
C PRO A 43 8.00 -0.82 -9.30
N SER A 44 8.46 0.31 -9.84
CA SER A 44 7.62 1.31 -10.53
C SER A 44 6.58 2.04 -9.66
N SER A 45 6.49 1.70 -8.37
CA SER A 45 5.58 2.39 -7.43
C SER A 45 6.30 3.48 -6.64
N VAL A 46 7.61 3.31 -6.39
CA VAL A 46 8.45 4.37 -5.82
C VAL A 46 8.82 5.38 -6.90
N HIS A 47 8.50 6.65 -6.68
CA HIS A 47 8.97 7.75 -7.52
C HIS A 47 10.35 8.25 -7.06
N GLN A 48 10.46 8.53 -5.75
CA GLN A 48 11.65 9.11 -5.14
C GLN A 48 11.84 8.61 -3.71
N ALA A 49 13.09 8.45 -3.29
CA ALA A 49 13.49 8.28 -1.90
C ALA A 49 14.27 9.53 -1.43
N LEU A 50 13.71 10.22 -0.44
CA LEU A 50 14.34 11.32 0.30
C LEU A 50 15.04 10.75 1.52
N VAL A 51 16.33 10.98 1.65
CA VAL A 51 17.14 10.46 2.76
C VAL A 51 17.58 11.61 3.64
N VAL A 52 17.00 11.69 4.84
CA VAL A 52 17.42 12.61 5.89
C VAL A 52 18.66 12.01 6.54
N LYS A 53 19.73 12.79 6.62
CA LYS A 53 21.03 12.30 7.09
C LYS A 53 21.50 13.05 8.34
N PRO A 54 22.48 12.52 9.10
CA PRO A 54 23.07 13.23 10.23
C PRO A 54 23.75 14.55 9.80
N ASP A 55 23.69 15.58 10.64
CA ASP A 55 24.22 16.94 10.35
C ASP A 55 25.73 16.92 10.02
N ASN A 56 26.49 16.09 10.74
CA ASN A 56 27.95 15.96 10.57
C ASN A 56 28.37 15.12 9.35
N PHE A 57 27.42 14.60 8.57
CA PHE A 57 27.70 13.71 7.45
C PHE A 57 28.38 14.42 6.27
N TRP A 58 28.01 15.69 6.00
CA TRP A 58 28.56 16.45 4.86
C TRP A 58 30.08 16.67 4.94
N GLN A 59 30.65 16.61 6.15
CA GLN A 59 32.06 16.94 6.39
C GLN A 59 32.99 15.72 6.34
N LYS A 60 32.46 14.47 6.49
CA LYS A 60 33.31 13.28 6.70
C LYS A 60 33.19 12.19 5.63
N GLN A 61 32.13 12.15 4.82
CA GLN A 61 31.95 11.10 3.82
C GLN A 61 31.43 11.66 2.49
N ARG A 62 32.29 11.64 1.46
CA ARG A 62 31.85 11.73 0.05
C ARG A 62 31.30 10.38 -0.38
N THR A 63 30.11 10.01 0.09
CA THR A 63 29.44 8.82 -0.46
C THR A 63 28.44 9.24 -1.50
N THR A 64 28.77 8.95 -2.75
CA THR A 64 27.82 9.02 -3.86
C THR A 64 26.86 7.85 -3.70
N ILE A 65 25.65 8.09 -3.18
CA ILE A 65 24.52 7.27 -3.61
C ILE A 65 24.39 7.60 -5.10
N GLY A 66 24.88 6.70 -5.94
CA GLY A 66 24.97 6.96 -7.37
C GLY A 66 23.57 7.23 -7.91
N ALA A 67 23.36 8.43 -8.46
CA ALA A 67 22.25 8.66 -9.37
C ALA A 67 22.27 7.54 -10.41
N HIS A 68 21.09 6.97 -10.73
CA HIS A 68 20.89 5.84 -11.67
C HIS A 68 21.19 4.42 -11.16
N LYS A 69 21.55 4.22 -9.88
CA LYS A 69 21.70 2.85 -9.34
C LYS A 69 20.36 2.15 -9.10
N TYR A 70 19.33 2.92 -8.77
CA TYR A 70 18.00 2.42 -8.45
C TYR A 70 16.98 2.87 -9.51
N LYS A 71 15.86 2.15 -9.61
CA LYS A 71 14.75 2.48 -10.54
C LYS A 71 13.98 3.75 -10.18
N PHE A 72 14.31 4.39 -9.06
CA PHE A 72 13.69 5.61 -8.54
C PHE A 72 14.77 6.63 -8.17
N GLU A 73 14.39 7.90 -8.10
CA GLU A 73 15.32 8.97 -7.71
C GLU A 73 15.71 8.82 -6.24
N THR A 74 16.98 9.09 -5.89
CA THR A 74 17.41 9.12 -4.49
C THR A 74 18.08 10.44 -4.19
N THR A 75 17.47 11.22 -3.30
CA THR A 75 17.92 12.57 -2.97
C THR A 75 18.28 12.66 -1.49
N MET A 76 19.45 13.22 -1.22
CA MET A 76 19.86 13.55 0.15
C MET A 76 19.30 14.91 0.53
N ILE A 77 18.65 15.01 1.69
CA ILE A 77 18.02 16.24 2.16
C ILE A 77 18.40 16.54 3.61
N SER A 78 18.52 17.81 3.97
CA SER A 78 18.63 18.23 5.37
C SER A 78 17.23 18.38 5.97
N LEU A 79 17.14 18.34 7.29
CA LEU A 79 15.86 18.52 7.97
C LEU A 79 15.23 19.88 7.63
N GLU A 80 16.04 20.95 7.57
CA GLU A 80 15.52 22.30 7.27
C GLU A 80 15.03 22.46 5.82
N ALA A 81 15.46 21.57 4.92
CA ALA A 81 15.02 21.58 3.52
C ALA A 81 13.77 20.73 3.29
N LEU A 82 13.38 19.87 4.24
CA LEU A 82 12.26 18.95 4.11
C LEU A 82 10.92 19.65 3.80
N PRO A 83 10.55 20.77 4.46
CA PRO A 83 9.29 21.48 4.18
C PRO A 83 9.22 22.10 2.78
N LYS A 84 10.34 22.18 2.05
CA LYS A 84 10.37 22.69 0.67
C LYS A 84 9.97 21.63 -0.35
N VAL A 85 9.93 20.36 0.07
CA VAL A 85 9.72 19.20 -0.81
C VAL A 85 8.48 18.41 -0.39
N ILE A 86 8.16 18.38 0.91
CA ILE A 86 6.98 17.71 1.46
C ILE A 86 6.21 18.73 2.32
N ASP A 87 4.88 18.71 2.23
CA ASP A 87 4.02 19.52 3.11
C ASP A 87 4.19 19.08 4.58
N SER A 88 4.41 20.04 5.48
CA SER A 88 4.62 19.77 6.91
C SER A 88 3.47 18.98 7.55
N SER A 89 2.23 19.13 7.07
CA SER A 89 1.07 18.36 7.55
C SER A 89 1.17 16.87 7.30
N GLN A 90 2.05 16.45 6.39
CA GLN A 90 2.27 15.06 6.06
C GLN A 90 3.50 14.50 6.79
N VAL A 91 4.30 15.31 7.46
CA VAL A 91 5.54 14.88 8.15
C VAL A 91 5.28 14.81 9.65
N THR A 92 5.83 13.79 10.32
CA THR A 92 5.69 13.61 11.77
C THR A 92 6.52 14.65 12.56
N ALA A 93 6.13 14.90 13.80
CA ALA A 93 6.73 15.95 14.63
C ALA A 93 8.23 15.75 14.94
N ASP A 94 8.73 14.51 14.93
CA ASP A 94 10.16 14.19 15.07
C ASP A 94 11.01 14.66 13.87
N LEU A 95 10.35 14.96 12.75
CA LEU A 95 10.93 15.47 11.51
C LEU A 95 10.52 16.92 11.22
N ASP A 96 10.17 17.69 12.26
CA ASP A 96 9.71 19.09 12.19
C ASP A 96 8.41 19.28 11.38
N GLY A 97 7.55 18.26 11.34
CA GLY A 97 6.22 18.35 10.74
C GLY A 97 5.08 18.51 11.76
N THR A 98 3.84 18.44 11.28
CA THR A 98 2.62 18.59 12.07
C THR A 98 1.67 17.40 12.00
N LEU A 99 2.05 16.32 11.29
CA LEU A 99 1.29 15.08 11.26
C LEU A 99 1.26 14.47 12.67
N GLN A 100 0.05 14.25 13.18
CA GLN A 100 -0.13 13.49 14.41
C GLN A 100 -0.07 12.00 14.08
N TYR A 101 0.99 11.35 14.54
CA TYR A 101 1.17 9.91 14.40
C TYR A 101 0.93 9.21 15.73
N ASP A 102 0.03 8.24 15.72
CA ASP A 102 -0.20 7.31 16.82
C ASP A 102 0.15 5.90 16.34
N HIS A 103 1.19 5.32 16.96
CA HIS A 103 1.68 4.00 16.58
C HIS A 103 0.66 2.89 16.86
N SER A 104 -0.08 2.98 17.97
CA SER A 104 -1.09 2.00 18.32
C SER A 104 -2.25 2.04 17.32
N GLN A 105 -2.72 3.25 16.99
CA GLN A 105 -3.74 3.43 15.97
C GLN A 105 -3.31 2.89 14.60
N TRP A 106 -2.06 3.12 14.22
CA TRP A 106 -1.53 2.60 12.96
C TRP A 106 -1.48 1.07 12.94
N ILE A 107 -1.05 0.43 14.03
CA ILE A 107 -1.07 -1.04 14.15
C ILE A 107 -2.49 -1.56 14.01
N ASP A 108 -3.45 -0.96 14.73
CA ASP A 108 -4.85 -1.39 14.71
C ASP A 108 -5.43 -1.28 13.29
N LEU A 109 -5.17 -0.18 12.58
CA LEU A 109 -5.58 0.00 11.19
C LEU A 109 -4.95 -1.06 10.28
N ARG A 110 -3.66 -1.35 10.45
CA ARG A 110 -2.96 -2.36 9.65
C ARG A 110 -3.57 -3.74 9.85
N LEU A 111 -3.84 -4.12 11.10
CA LEU A 111 -4.45 -5.42 11.43
C LEU A 111 -5.85 -5.52 10.82
N ALA A 112 -6.66 -4.46 10.92
CA ALA A 112 -7.99 -4.40 10.31
C ALA A 112 -7.91 -4.55 8.78
N LEU A 113 -6.93 -3.90 8.12
CA LEU A 113 -6.70 -4.03 6.69
C LEU A 113 -6.27 -5.46 6.31
N GLU A 114 -5.38 -6.09 7.08
CA GLU A 114 -4.95 -7.47 6.85
C GLU A 114 -6.14 -8.45 6.96
N GLU A 115 -7.02 -8.25 7.94
CA GLU A 115 -8.26 -9.02 8.08
C GLU A 115 -9.20 -8.81 6.89
N LEU A 116 -9.37 -7.55 6.46
CA LEU A 116 -10.18 -7.22 5.29
C LEU A 116 -9.67 -7.89 4.02
N MET A 117 -8.35 -7.87 3.79
CA MET A 117 -7.73 -8.53 2.64
C MET A 117 -7.96 -10.03 2.66
N TRP A 118 -7.90 -10.67 3.84
CA TRP A 118 -8.22 -12.09 4.00
C TRP A 118 -9.68 -12.38 3.64
N GLN A 119 -10.62 -11.61 4.18
CA GLN A 119 -12.05 -11.75 3.90
C GLN A 119 -12.37 -11.53 2.41
N ALA A 120 -11.74 -10.53 1.78
CA ALA A 120 -11.87 -10.28 0.35
C ALA A 120 -11.34 -11.45 -0.48
N GLY A 121 -10.22 -12.07 -0.06
CA GLY A 121 -9.69 -13.28 -0.69
C GLY A 121 -10.68 -14.45 -0.64
N GLU A 122 -11.24 -14.74 0.54
CA GLU A 122 -12.26 -15.79 0.69
C GLU A 122 -13.50 -15.53 -0.19
N LEU A 123 -13.89 -14.26 -0.31
CA LEU A 123 -15.01 -13.89 -1.16
C LEU A 123 -14.70 -14.12 -2.65
N ILE A 124 -13.50 -13.77 -3.11
CA ILE A 124 -13.07 -14.01 -4.49
C ILE A 124 -13.10 -15.51 -4.79
N ASP A 125 -12.55 -16.35 -3.90
CA ASP A 125 -12.54 -17.80 -4.07
C ASP A 125 -13.99 -18.36 -4.20
N ARG A 126 -14.91 -17.86 -3.37
CA ARG A 126 -16.33 -18.24 -3.46
C ARG A 126 -17.02 -17.78 -4.75
N LEU A 127 -16.61 -16.63 -5.30
CA LEU A 127 -17.14 -16.14 -6.58
C LEU A 127 -16.60 -16.97 -7.74
N ASP A 128 -15.33 -17.36 -7.70
CA ASP A 128 -14.71 -18.24 -8.71
C ASP A 128 -15.39 -19.62 -8.73
N ASP A 129 -15.65 -20.22 -7.55
CA ASP A 129 -16.41 -21.48 -7.44
C ASP A 129 -17.81 -21.37 -8.07
N LEU A 130 -18.53 -20.28 -7.77
CA LEU A 130 -19.86 -20.03 -8.34
C LEU A 130 -19.80 -19.82 -9.85
N GLN A 131 -18.77 -19.14 -10.35
CA GLN A 131 -18.57 -18.94 -11.78
C GLN A 131 -18.32 -20.27 -12.49
N GLU A 132 -17.55 -21.17 -11.89
CA GLU A 132 -17.33 -22.52 -12.42
C GLU A 132 -18.62 -23.35 -12.44
N ASP A 133 -19.42 -23.30 -11.37
CA ASP A 133 -20.73 -23.98 -11.28
C ASP A 133 -21.70 -23.50 -12.37
N VAL A 134 -21.75 -22.19 -12.62
CA VAL A 134 -22.57 -21.61 -13.70
C VAL A 134 -22.05 -22.02 -15.08
N ALA A 135 -20.73 -22.03 -15.28
CA ALA A 135 -20.12 -22.40 -16.56
C ALA A 135 -20.32 -23.89 -16.91
N ARG A 136 -20.45 -24.76 -15.91
CA ARG A 136 -20.74 -26.19 -16.08
C ARG A 136 -22.23 -26.51 -16.27
N ALA A 137 -23.12 -25.52 -16.19
CA ALA A 137 -24.55 -25.76 -16.40
C ALA A 137 -24.82 -26.16 -17.86
N ASP A 138 -25.05 -27.46 -18.09
CA ASP A 138 -25.44 -27.99 -19.40
C ASP A 138 -26.79 -27.41 -19.86
N PHE A 139 -26.93 -27.22 -21.18
CA PHE A 139 -28.20 -26.82 -21.77
C PHE A 139 -29.27 -27.88 -21.50
N ALA A 140 -30.44 -27.46 -21.05
CA ALA A 140 -31.54 -28.38 -20.80
C ALA A 140 -32.16 -28.88 -22.11
N ASP A 141 -32.09 -30.19 -22.35
CA ASP A 141 -32.72 -30.84 -23.50
C ASP A 141 -34.26 -30.91 -23.39
N ASP A 142 -34.83 -30.70 -22.19
CA ASP A 142 -36.28 -30.72 -21.96
C ASP A 142 -36.78 -29.66 -20.96
N VAL A 143 -38.09 -29.49 -20.90
CA VAL A 143 -38.78 -28.49 -20.04
C VAL A 143 -38.51 -28.73 -18.56
N THR A 144 -38.23 -29.97 -18.15
CA THR A 144 -37.94 -30.32 -16.75
C THR A 144 -36.50 -29.94 -16.37
N GLY A 145 -35.55 -30.13 -17.29
CA GLY A 145 -34.19 -29.64 -17.19
C GLY A 145 -34.13 -28.11 -17.13
N ALA A 146 -34.94 -27.43 -17.95
CA ALA A 146 -35.00 -25.97 -17.98
C ALA A 146 -35.53 -25.42 -16.65
N ARG A 147 -36.55 -26.07 -16.07
CA ARG A 147 -37.06 -25.75 -14.73
C ARG A 147 -36.00 -25.89 -13.65
N ARG A 148 -35.23 -27.00 -13.66
CA ARG A 148 -34.12 -27.23 -12.70
C ARG A 148 -32.99 -26.22 -12.85
N ALA A 149 -32.65 -25.84 -14.09
CA ALA A 149 -31.63 -24.82 -14.35
C ALA A 149 -32.05 -23.44 -13.83
N ILE A 150 -33.34 -23.09 -13.98
CA ILE A 150 -33.91 -21.85 -13.41
C ILE A 150 -33.86 -21.87 -11.88
N ASP A 151 -34.22 -23.00 -11.25
CA ASP A 151 -34.20 -23.13 -9.80
C ASP A 151 -32.75 -23.05 -9.25
N ALA A 152 -31.78 -23.67 -9.93
CA ALA A 152 -30.36 -23.56 -9.58
C ALA A 152 -29.82 -22.12 -9.75
N HIS A 153 -30.19 -21.44 -10.83
CA HIS A 153 -29.81 -20.04 -11.07
C HIS A 153 -30.42 -19.10 -10.00
N ALA A 154 -31.65 -19.37 -9.56
CA ALA A 154 -32.31 -18.60 -8.50
C ALA A 154 -31.63 -18.80 -7.13
N ASP A 155 -31.11 -19.99 -6.85
CA ASP A 155 -30.35 -20.27 -5.63
C ASP A 155 -28.99 -19.56 -5.62
N ILE A 156 -28.26 -19.61 -6.74
CA ILE A 156 -27.00 -18.88 -6.91
C ILE A 156 -27.22 -17.37 -6.75
N SER A 157 -28.27 -16.83 -7.35
CA SER A 157 -28.63 -15.41 -7.22
C SER A 157 -28.92 -15.01 -5.76
N LYS A 158 -29.57 -15.88 -4.98
CA LYS A 158 -29.80 -15.66 -3.53
C LYS A 158 -28.51 -15.73 -2.71
N ARG A 159 -27.54 -16.55 -3.11
CA ARG A 159 -26.23 -16.65 -2.46
C ARG A 159 -25.38 -15.41 -2.75
N LEU A 160 -25.41 -14.90 -3.99
CA LEU A 160 -24.76 -13.65 -4.39
C LEU A 160 -25.31 -12.43 -3.64
N ALA A 161 -26.63 -12.35 -3.45
CA ALA A 161 -27.26 -11.26 -2.70
C ALA A 161 -26.89 -11.21 -1.20
N LYS A 162 -26.19 -12.23 -0.68
CA LYS A 162 -25.69 -12.29 0.71
C LYS A 162 -24.21 -11.96 0.83
N VAL A 163 -23.53 -11.66 -0.28
CA VAL A 163 -22.16 -11.20 -0.24
C VAL A 163 -22.15 -9.76 0.30
N PRO A 164 -21.49 -9.47 1.43
CA PRO A 164 -21.51 -8.16 2.06
C PRO A 164 -20.51 -7.22 1.38
N VAL A 165 -20.72 -6.92 0.09
CA VAL A 165 -19.87 -5.98 -0.67
C VAL A 165 -19.97 -4.58 -0.07
N ASP A 166 -21.16 -4.19 0.40
CA ASP A 166 -21.46 -2.86 0.92
C ASP A 166 -20.74 -2.54 2.26
N GLU A 167 -20.35 -3.56 3.03
CA GLU A 167 -19.62 -3.37 4.30
C GLU A 167 -18.13 -3.03 4.09
N LEU A 168 -17.57 -3.31 2.90
CA LEU A 168 -16.17 -3.03 2.55
C LEU A 168 -15.92 -1.57 2.14
N GLU A 169 -16.92 -0.86 1.59
CA GLU A 169 -16.74 0.51 1.09
C GLU A 169 -16.63 1.56 2.21
N ALA A 170 -17.05 1.23 3.43
CA ALA A 170 -17.15 2.19 4.54
C ALA A 170 -15.82 2.51 5.26
N GLN A 171 -14.71 1.83 4.93
CA GLN A 171 -13.44 1.93 5.67
C GLN A 171 -12.27 2.52 4.85
N GLY A 172 -12.57 3.35 3.86
CA GLY A 172 -11.57 4.04 3.05
C GLY A 172 -10.81 5.14 3.81
N LEU A 173 -9.87 4.75 4.67
CA LEU A 173 -8.85 5.64 5.25
C LEU A 173 -7.50 5.39 4.56
N CYS A 174 -7.32 6.02 3.40
CA CYS A 174 -6.03 6.08 2.72
C CYS A 174 -5.31 7.38 3.07
N ASP A 175 -5.01 7.59 4.36
CA ASP A 175 -4.14 8.67 4.81
C ASP A 175 -2.85 8.05 5.36
N CYS A 176 -1.75 8.24 4.62
CA CYS A 176 -0.36 7.97 5.02
C CYS A 176 -0.04 6.58 5.60
N ILE A 177 0.54 5.69 4.79
CA ILE A 177 1.18 4.48 5.33
C ILE A 177 2.54 4.88 5.92
N ILE A 178 2.65 4.83 7.25
CA ILE A 178 3.92 4.95 7.97
C ILE A 178 4.39 3.53 8.27
N VAL A 179 5.47 3.06 7.65
CA VAL A 179 6.06 1.76 8.01
C VAL A 179 7.19 2.05 8.99
N ASP A 180 6.98 1.70 10.27
CA ASP A 180 8.08 1.55 11.22
C ASP A 180 8.51 0.08 11.29
N SER A 181 9.81 -0.12 11.53
CA SER A 181 10.47 -1.42 11.63
C SER A 181 10.96 -1.67 13.05
#